data_AF-A0A815V619-F1
#
_entry.id   AF-A0A815V619-F1
#
_cell.length_a   1.000
_cell.length_b   1.000
_cell.length_c   1.000
_cell.angle_alpha   90.00
_cell.angle_beta   90.00
_cell.angle_gamma   90.00
#
_symmetry.space_group_name_H-M   'P 1'
#
loop_
_entity.id
_entity.type
_entity.pdbx_description
1 polymer ?
#
loop_
_entity_poly.entity_id
_entity_poly.type
_entity_poly.pdbx_seq_one_letter_code
_entity_poly.pdbx_strand_id
1 'polypeptide(L)'
;MSEEQKKLTAYHEGGHALVGLYCPASDPIHKATIIPRGRALGMVMRLPENDRFSMPRDKMEADIAVAMAGRVAEEIIFGSSKVTSGASSDIKMATQMARAM
;
A
#
# COMPACT_ATOMS: atom_id res chain seq x y z
N MET A 1 -16.98 3.99 -11.43
CA MET A 1 -16.86 3.09 -10.26
C MET A 1 -18.20 3.06 -9.55
N SER A 2 -18.74 1.88 -9.26
CA SER A 2 -19.88 1.76 -8.35
C SER A 2 -19.49 2.21 -6.94
N GLU A 3 -20.48 2.49 -6.09
CA GLU A 3 -20.23 2.84 -4.68
C GLU A 3 -19.50 1.73 -3.92
N GLU A 4 -19.79 0.46 -4.23
CA GLU A 4 -19.08 -0.69 -3.67
C GLU A 4 -17.60 -0.71 -4.07
N GLN A 5 -17.29 -0.45 -5.35
CA GLN A 5 -15.91 -0.34 -5.83
C GLN A 5 -15.17 0.83 -5.17
N LYS A 6 -15.82 1.99 -5.03
CA LYS A 6 -15.22 3.15 -4.34
C LYS A 6 -14.92 2.84 -2.89
N LYS A 7 -15.85 2.17 -2.19
CA LYS A 7 -15.68 1.75 -0.80
C LYS A 7 -14.49 0.78 -0.68
N LEU A 8 -14.42 -0.23 -1.55
CA LEU A 8 -13.32 -1.18 -1.57
C LEU A 8 -11.97 -0.48 -1.77
N THR A 9 -11.86 0.38 -2.79
CA THR A 9 -10.66 1.18 -3.02
C THR A 9 -10.33 2.07 -1.83
N ALA A 10 -11.32 2.70 -1.19
CA ALA A 10 -11.07 3.55 -0.02
C ALA A 10 -10.48 2.77 1.17
N TYR A 11 -10.95 1.56 1.44
CA TYR A 11 -10.37 0.72 2.49
C TYR A 11 -8.98 0.20 2.10
N HIS A 12 -8.77 -0.15 0.83
CA HIS A 12 -7.48 -0.57 0.31
C HIS A 12 -6.42 0.53 0.48
N GLU A 13 -6.67 1.72 -0.07
CA GLU A 13 -5.76 2.87 0.09
C GLU A 13 -5.64 3.30 1.55
N GLY A 14 -6.73 3.22 2.32
CA GLY A 14 -6.73 3.47 3.76
C GLY A 14 -5.80 2.54 4.53
N GLY A 15 -5.69 1.27 4.11
CA GLY A 15 -4.74 0.31 4.65
C GLY A 15 -3.29 0.76 4.44
N HIS A 16 -2.93 1.08 3.20
CA HIS A 16 -1.60 1.61 2.87
C HIS A 16 -1.27 2.87 3.68
N ALA A 17 -2.22 3.79 3.77
CA ALA A 17 -2.02 5.05 4.49
C ALA A 17 -1.84 4.81 6.00
N LEU A 18 -2.69 3.98 6.61
CA LEU A 18 -2.64 3.75 8.05
C LEU A 18 -1.32 3.10 8.44
N VAL A 19 -0.93 2.02 7.77
CA VAL A 19 0.36 1.35 8.05
C VAL A 19 1.53 2.28 7.74
N GLY A 20 1.45 3.06 6.65
CA GLY A 20 2.48 4.05 6.31
C GLY A 20 2.69 5.12 7.38
N LEU A 21 1.64 5.53 8.09
CA LEU A 21 1.74 6.49 9.20
C LEU A 21 2.33 5.88 10.48
N TYR A 22 2.08 4.59 10.72
CA TYR A 22 2.49 3.92 11.96
C TYR A 22 3.80 3.13 11.85
N CYS A 23 4.38 3.01 10.65
CA CYS A 23 5.72 2.45 10.46
C CYS A 23 6.78 3.56 10.49
N PRO A 24 7.60 3.68 11.55
CA PRO A 24 8.52 4.83 11.71
C PRO A 24 9.58 4.95 10.61
N ALA A 25 9.99 3.83 10.02
CA ALA A 25 10.94 3.82 8.93
C ALA A 25 10.30 4.15 7.56
N SER A 26 8.97 4.11 7.42
CA SER A 26 8.28 4.45 6.17
C SER A 26 8.52 5.91 5.78
N ASP A 27 8.59 6.18 4.47
CA ASP A 27 8.61 7.56 3.99
C ASP A 27 7.28 8.26 4.31
N PRO A 28 7.29 9.58 4.54
CA PRO A 28 6.09 10.34 4.86
C PRO A 28 5.08 10.31 3.71
N ILE A 29 3.79 10.27 4.07
CA ILE A 29 2.70 10.33 3.10
C ILE A 29 2.60 11.74 2.54
N HIS A 30 2.73 11.84 1.22
CA HIS A 30 2.51 13.08 0.49
C HIS A 30 1.07 13.22 0.00
N LYS A 31 0.45 12.12 -0.43
CA LYS A 31 -0.90 12.13 -0.99
C LYS A 31 -1.58 10.78 -0.84
N ALA A 32 -2.85 10.77 -0.45
CA ALA A 32 -3.72 9.60 -0.53
C ALA A 32 -4.98 9.97 -1.32
N THR A 33 -5.39 9.12 -2.27
CA THR A 33 -6.59 9.39 -3.10
C THR A 33 -7.23 8.11 -3.60
N ILE A 34 -8.55 8.15 -3.73
CA ILE A 34 -9.38 7.08 -4.34
C ILE A 34 -9.85 7.47 -5.76
N ILE A 35 -9.30 8.55 -6.31
CA ILE A 35 -9.63 9.01 -7.65
C ILE A 35 -8.77 8.23 -8.64
N PRO A 36 -9.37 7.50 -9.61
CA PRO A 36 -8.61 6.72 -10.57
C PRO A 36 -7.64 7.58 -11.38
N ARG A 37 -6.41 7.08 -11.55
CA ARG A 37 -5.41 7.66 -12.44
C ARG A 37 -4.69 6.57 -13.23
N GLY A 38 -4.81 6.62 -14.54
CA GLY A 38 -4.23 5.61 -15.42
C GLY A 38 -4.81 4.24 -15.13
N ARG A 39 -3.94 3.28 -14.76
CA ARG A 39 -4.33 1.90 -14.43
C ARG A 39 -4.66 1.68 -12.94
N ALA A 40 -4.43 2.67 -12.09
CA ALA A 40 -4.68 2.58 -10.66
C ALA A 40 -6.06 3.18 -10.31
N LEU A 41 -6.82 2.52 -9.45
CA LEU A 41 -8.14 2.97 -8.99
C LEU A 41 -8.04 3.93 -7.78
N GLY A 42 -6.92 3.88 -7.07
CA GLY A 42 -6.53 4.78 -6.00
C GLY A 42 -5.00 4.77 -5.89
N MET A 43 -4.44 5.60 -5.01
CA MET A 43 -3.02 5.51 -4.63
C MET A 43 -2.74 6.20 -3.30
N VAL A 44 -1.75 5.65 -2.58
CA VAL A 44 -1.02 6.33 -1.51
C VAL A 44 0.42 6.60 -1.98
N MET A 45 0.74 7.87 -2.16
CA MET A 45 2.09 8.33 -2.50
C MET A 45 2.85 8.70 -1.23
N ARG A 46 4.03 8.09 -1.09
CA ARG A 46 5.03 8.44 -0.08
C ARG A 46 6.23 9.07 -0.77
N LEU A 47 6.82 10.10 -0.19
CA LEU A 47 7.99 10.78 -0.75
C LEU A 47 9.17 10.70 0.22
N PRO A 48 10.35 10.23 -0.22
CA PRO A 48 11.53 10.22 0.63
C PRO A 48 11.97 11.66 0.91
N GLU A 49 12.42 11.92 2.14
CA GLU A 49 12.91 13.24 2.55
C GLU A 49 14.34 13.51 2.06
N ASN A 50 15.11 12.46 1.80
CA ASN A 50 16.50 12.53 1.37
C ASN A 50 16.77 11.49 0.28
N ASP A 51 17.71 11.81 -0.60
CA ASP A 51 18.24 10.84 -1.56
C ASP A 51 18.99 9.73 -0.81
N ARG A 52 18.76 8.48 -1.23
CA ARG A 52 19.37 7.29 -0.61
C ARG A 52 20.05 6.44 -1.68
N PHE A 53 21.31 6.07 -1.45
CA PHE A 53 22.06 5.14 -2.30
C PHE A 53 21.82 3.67 -1.94
N SER A 54 21.44 3.39 -0.69
CA SER A 54 21.10 2.06 -0.18
C SER A 54 19.91 2.13 0.77
N MET A 55 19.22 1.00 0.96
CA MET A 55 18.02 0.92 1.81
C MET A 55 18.33 0.09 3.06
N PRO A 56 18.16 0.63 4.28
CA PRO A 56 18.36 -0.15 5.50
C PRO A 56 17.24 -1.17 5.68
N ARG A 57 17.51 -2.25 6.41
CA ARG A 57 16.61 -3.40 6.56
C ARG A 57 15.23 -3.02 7.12
N ASP A 58 15.20 -2.16 8.13
CA ASP A 58 13.98 -1.64 8.75
C ASP A 58 13.08 -0.87 7.78
N LYS A 59 13.68 -0.10 6.85
CA LYS A 59 12.95 0.54 5.74
C LYS A 59 12.32 -0.48 4.82
N MET A 60 13.06 -1.55 4.47
CA MET A 60 12.54 -2.61 3.62
C MET A 60 11.38 -3.34 4.29
N GLU A 61 11.50 -3.64 5.59
CA GLU A 61 10.43 -4.25 6.38
C GLU A 61 9.20 -3.32 6.46
N ALA A 62 9.40 -2.02 6.67
CA ALA A 62 8.31 -1.03 6.65
C ALA A 62 7.63 -0.94 5.27
N ASP A 63 8.40 -0.95 4.18
CA ASP A 63 7.85 -0.87 2.82
C ASP A 63 7.10 -2.15 2.42
N ILE A 64 7.56 -3.32 2.85
CA ILE A 64 6.82 -4.59 2.71
C ILE A 64 5.51 -4.53 3.50
N ALA A 65 5.55 -4.05 4.75
CA ALA A 65 4.34 -3.91 5.57
C ALA A 65 3.31 -2.99 4.92
N VAL A 66 3.75 -1.83 4.41
CA VAL A 66 2.87 -0.90 3.69
C VAL A 66 2.32 -1.54 2.43
N ALA A 67 3.13 -2.21 1.61
CA ALA A 67 2.67 -2.86 0.38
C ALA A 67 1.59 -3.93 0.65
N MET A 68 1.69 -4.67 1.75
CA MET A 68 0.68 -5.69 2.09
C MET A 68 -0.58 -5.12 2.75
N ALA A 69 -0.53 -3.88 3.24
CA ALA A 69 -1.58 -3.30 4.05
C ALA A 69 -2.94 -3.17 3.34
N GLY A 70 -2.94 -2.82 2.04
CA GLY A 70 -4.18 -2.71 1.26
C GLY A 70 -4.95 -4.03 1.20
N ARG A 71 -4.25 -5.15 0.97
CA ARG A 71 -4.84 -6.49 1.01
C ARG A 71 -5.40 -6.81 2.40
N VAL A 72 -4.62 -6.56 3.45
CA VAL A 72 -5.03 -6.86 4.82
C VAL A 72 -6.28 -6.05 5.22
N ALA A 73 -6.34 -4.78 4.83
CA ALA A 73 -7.50 -3.93 5.07
C ALA A 73 -8.76 -4.45 4.35
N GLU A 74 -8.63 -4.89 3.09
CA GLU A 74 -9.75 -5.54 2.39
C GLU A 74 -10.24 -6.79 3.13
N GLU A 75 -9.31 -7.64 3.54
CA GLU A 75 -9.64 -8.91 4.20
C GLU A 75 -10.32 -8.71 5.56
N ILE A 76 -9.84 -7.77 6.36
CA ILE A 76 -10.43 -7.44 7.68
C ILE A 76 -11.87 -6.92 7.53
N ILE A 77 -12.12 -6.09 6.51
CA ILE A 77 -13.39 -5.36 6.38
C ILE A 77 -14.43 -6.11 5.57
N PHE A 78 -14.02 -6.82 4.52
CA PHE A 78 -14.92 -7.50 3.58
C PHE A 78 -14.85 -9.03 3.67
N GLY A 79 -13.86 -9.57 4.39
CA GLY A 79 -13.62 -11.01 4.52
C GLY A 79 -12.74 -11.57 3.40
N SER A 80 -12.12 -12.73 3.68
CA SER A 80 -11.15 -13.38 2.79
C SER A 80 -11.73 -13.80 1.43
N SER A 81 -13.04 -14.02 1.31
CA SER A 81 -13.69 -14.36 0.05
C SER A 81 -13.93 -13.15 -0.87
N LYS A 82 -13.75 -11.93 -0.36
CA LYS A 82 -14.03 -10.66 -1.06
C LYS A 82 -12.78 -9.88 -1.44
N VAL A 83 -11.61 -10.41 -1.12
CA VAL A 83 -10.32 -9.84 -1.54
C VAL A 83 -10.19 -9.88 -3.06
N THR A 84 -9.61 -8.84 -3.67
CA THR A 84 -9.62 -8.67 -5.15
C THR A 84 -8.24 -8.88 -5.78
N SER A 85 -8.17 -9.06 -7.09
CA SER A 85 -6.88 -9.04 -7.82
C SER A 85 -6.18 -7.67 -7.84
N GLY A 86 -6.80 -6.63 -7.27
CA GLY A 86 -6.26 -5.26 -7.21
C GLY A 86 -4.90 -5.18 -6.52
N ALA A 87 -4.66 -5.97 -5.47
CA ALA A 87 -3.41 -5.96 -4.69
C ALA A 87 -2.20 -6.63 -5.39
N SER A 88 -2.34 -7.05 -6.65
CA SER A 88 -1.31 -7.84 -7.36
C SER A 88 0.01 -7.09 -7.55
N SER A 89 -0.03 -5.78 -7.79
CA SER A 89 1.17 -4.94 -7.87
C SER A 89 1.91 -4.87 -6.54
N ASP A 90 1.17 -4.77 -5.44
CA ASP A 90 1.74 -4.53 -4.12
C ASP A 90 2.37 -5.82 -3.59
N ILE A 91 1.71 -6.96 -3.80
CA ILE A 91 2.26 -8.30 -3.50
C ILE A 91 3.55 -8.53 -4.30
N LYS A 92 3.56 -8.14 -5.59
CA LYS A 92 4.75 -8.27 -6.44
C LYS A 92 5.90 -7.41 -5.90
N MET A 93 5.64 -6.16 -5.53
CA MET A 93 6.63 -5.26 -4.94
C MET A 93 7.18 -5.83 -3.62
N ALA A 94 6.30 -6.24 -2.71
CA ALA A 94 6.66 -6.85 -1.43
C ALA A 94 7.56 -8.09 -1.62
N THR A 95 7.18 -8.96 -2.56
CA THR A 95 7.95 -10.17 -2.87
C THR A 95 9.34 -9.85 -3.42
N GLN A 96 9.45 -8.88 -4.33
CA GLN A 96 10.73 -8.46 -4.89
C GLN A 96 11.65 -7.88 -3.81
N MET A 97 11.10 -7.05 -2.94
CA MET A 97 11.83 -6.43 -1.85
C MET A 97 12.33 -7.47 -0.84
N ALA A 98 11.47 -8.41 -0.44
CA ALA A 98 11.83 -9.49 0.48
C ALA A 98 12.95 -10.39 -0.06
N ARG A 99 13.07 -10.54 -1.39
CA ARG A 99 14.16 -11.30 -2.04
C ARG A 99 15.47 -10.54 -2.15
N ALA A 100 15.43 -9.20 -2.06
CA ALA A 100 16.59 -8.32 -2.17
C ALA A 100 17.23 -8.01 -0.80
N MET A 101 16.51 -8.28 0.30
CA MET A 101 17.00 -8.27 1.68
C MET A 101 17.94 -9.45 1.94
#